data_AF-A0A932SP96-F1
#
_entry.id   AF-A0A932SP96-F1
#
_cell.length_a   1.000
_cell.length_b   1.000
_cell.length_c   1.000
_cell.angle_alpha   90.00
_cell.angle_beta   90.00
_cell.angle_gamma   90.00
#
_symmetry.space_group_name_H-M   'P 1'
#
loop_
_entity.id
_entity.type
_entity.pdbx_description
1 polymer ?
#
loop_
_entity_poly.entity_id
_entity_poly.type
_entity_poly.pdbx_seq_one_letter_code
_entity_poly.pdbx_strand_id
1 'polypeptide(L)'
;MDLRSLDRLGDEIAELSAHLEAATARLLDLIREFDARDGWNTGFRSCAAWLSWRVGLDPGAARERVRVARALGGLPRLAHALARGELSYAKVRALTR
;
A
#
# COMPACT_ATOMS: atom_id res chain seq x y z
N MET A 1 4.43 -13.44 33.53
CA MET A 1 4.05 -12.01 33.55
C MET A 1 4.94 -11.33 32.53
N ASP A 2 4.36 -10.81 31.46
CA ASP A 2 5.13 -10.18 30.38
C ASP A 2 5.85 -8.94 30.93
N LEU A 3 7.19 -8.96 30.92
CA LEU A 3 8.06 -7.88 31.40
C LEU A 3 8.65 -7.08 30.22
N ARG A 4 7.93 -6.99 29.10
CA ARG A 4 8.28 -5.99 28.07
C ARG A 4 8.19 -4.60 28.69
N SER A 5 9.30 -3.84 28.66
CA SER A 5 9.25 -2.42 28.96
C SER A 5 8.39 -1.72 27.91
N LEU A 6 7.69 -0.65 28.31
CA LEU A 6 6.88 0.14 27.38
C LEU A 6 7.71 0.67 26.21
N ASP A 7 8.97 1.03 26.46
CA ASP A 7 9.90 1.46 25.41
C ASP A 7 10.15 0.36 24.37
N ARG A 8 10.44 -0.87 24.82
CA ARG A 8 10.66 -2.00 23.91
C ARG A 8 9.40 -2.33 23.11
N LEU A 9 8.22 -2.25 23.73
CA LEU A 9 6.96 -2.44 23.02
C LEU A 9 6.74 -1.34 21.97
N GLY A 10 7.09 -0.09 22.29
CA GLY A 10 7.05 1.03 21.35
C GLY A 10 7.96 0.82 20.15
N ASP A 11 9.20 0.36 20.39
CA ASP A 11 10.16 0.03 19.33
C ASP A 11 9.65 -1.12 18.44
N GLU A 12 9.08 -2.17 19.03
CA GLU A 12 8.49 -3.30 18.32
C GLU A 12 7.31 -2.87 17.43
N ILE A 13 6.45 -1.97 17.92
CA ILE A 13 5.36 -1.37 17.14
C ILE A 13 5.91 -0.56 15.96
N ALA A 14 6.93 0.27 16.20
CA ALA A 14 7.52 1.12 15.17
C ALA A 14 8.19 0.29 14.06
N GLU A 15 8.94 -0.74 14.45
CA GLU A 15 9.60 -1.66 13.53
C GLU A 15 8.58 -2.45 12.69
N LEU A 16 7.56 -3.03 13.34
CA LEU A 16 6.51 -3.75 12.63
C LEU A 16 5.72 -2.84 11.67
N SER A 17 5.46 -1.61 12.09
CA SER A 17 4.82 -0.59 11.24
C SER A 17 5.65 -0.33 9.98
N ALA A 18 6.96 -0.11 10.10
CA ALA A 18 7.84 0.08 8.95
C ALA A 18 7.83 -1.13 7.98
N HIS A 19 7.80 -2.36 8.52
CA HIS A 19 7.68 -3.56 7.70
C HIS A 19 6.33 -3.64 6.96
N LEU A 20 5.22 -3.25 7.60
CA LEU A 20 3.91 -3.17 6.96
C LEU A 20 3.88 -2.14 5.83
N GLU A 21 4.55 -1.01 6.01
CA GLU A 21 4.66 0.03 4.98
C GLU A 21 5.51 -0.44 3.79
N ALA A 22 6.62 -1.13 4.04
CA ALA A 22 7.43 -1.75 2.99
C ALA A 22 6.64 -2.81 2.20
N ALA A 23 5.88 -3.67 2.90
CA ALA A 23 4.98 -4.63 2.26
C ALA A 23 3.87 -3.92 1.45
N THR A 24 3.35 -2.80 1.95
CA THR A 24 2.37 -1.97 1.24
C THR A 24 2.97 -1.36 -0.03
N ALA A 25 4.21 -0.90 0.01
CA ALA A 25 4.93 -0.42 -1.18
C ALA A 25 4.97 -1.52 -2.27
N ARG A 26 5.35 -2.74 -1.87
CA ARG A 26 5.41 -3.89 -2.77
C ARG A 26 4.03 -4.24 -3.35
N LEU A 27 2.99 -4.18 -2.53
CA LEU A 27 1.61 -4.40 -3.00
C LEU A 27 1.20 -3.35 -4.04
N LEU A 28 1.54 -2.08 -3.83
CA LEU A 28 1.20 -1.00 -4.78
C LEU A 28 1.94 -1.16 -6.10
N ASP A 29 3.19 -1.62 -6.09
CA ASP A 29 3.91 -1.96 -7.32
C ASP A 29 3.22 -3.09 -8.11
N LEU A 30 2.80 -4.15 -7.42
CA LEU A 30 2.07 -5.26 -8.04
C LEU A 30 0.71 -4.80 -8.58
N ILE A 31 -0.01 -3.96 -7.84
CA ILE A 31 -1.28 -3.37 -8.30
C ILE A 31 -1.05 -2.54 -9.55
N ARG A 32 -0.01 -1.69 -9.58
CA ARG A 32 0.32 -0.87 -10.75
C ARG A 32 0.64 -1.73 -11.97
N GLU A 33 1.47 -2.76 -11.82
CA GLU A 33 1.81 -3.68 -12.91
C GLU A 33 0.59 -4.45 -13.42
N PHE A 34 -0.23 -4.97 -12.50
CA PHE A 34 -1.46 -5.70 -12.82
C PHE A 34 -2.49 -4.81 -13.52
N ASP A 35 -2.66 -3.57 -13.06
CA ASP A 35 -3.54 -2.57 -13.65
C ASP A 35 -3.07 -2.13 -15.04
N ALA A 36 -1.76 -1.90 -15.21
CA ALA A 36 -1.16 -1.49 -16.50
C ALA A 36 -1.19 -2.58 -17.57
N ARG A 37 -1.34 -3.85 -17.17
CA ARG A 37 -1.47 -5.00 -18.09
C ARG A 37 -2.93 -5.43 -18.29
N ASP A 38 -3.89 -4.64 -17.83
CA ASP A 38 -5.31 -4.98 -17.85
C ASP A 38 -5.63 -6.35 -17.24
N GLY A 39 -4.84 -6.81 -16.26
CA GLY A 39 -4.99 -8.15 -15.68
C GLY A 39 -6.33 -8.37 -14.96
N TRP A 40 -7.01 -7.29 -14.60
CA TRP A 40 -8.35 -7.29 -14.04
C TRP A 40 -9.45 -7.53 -15.08
N ASN A 41 -9.16 -7.41 -16.38
CA ASN A 41 -10.12 -7.53 -17.47
C ASN A 41 -10.47 -9.00 -17.79
N THR A 42 -10.74 -9.77 -16.74
CA THR A 42 -11.19 -11.15 -16.76
C THR A 42 -12.66 -11.22 -16.34
N GLY A 43 -13.46 -10.23 -16.73
CA GLY A 43 -14.87 -10.07 -16.33
C GLY A 43 -15.15 -8.96 -15.30
N PHE A 44 -14.14 -8.20 -14.87
CA PHE A 44 -14.33 -7.03 -14.00
C PHE A 44 -14.28 -5.73 -14.79
N ARG A 45 -15.01 -4.72 -14.30
CA ARG A 45 -15.08 -3.38 -14.94
C ARG A 45 -13.88 -2.46 -14.66
N SER A 46 -13.03 -2.80 -13.71
CA SER A 46 -11.82 -2.05 -13.35
C SER A 46 -10.92 -2.83 -12.40
N CYS A 47 -9.65 -2.44 -12.28
CA CYS A 47 -8.74 -3.00 -11.28
C CYS A 47 -9.26 -2.82 -9.86
N ALA A 48 -9.91 -1.69 -9.54
CA ALA A 48 -10.49 -1.46 -8.23
C ALA A 48 -11.65 -2.44 -7.94
N ALA A 49 -12.49 -2.75 -8.94
CA ALA A 49 -13.56 -3.75 -8.78
C ALA A 49 -12.99 -5.16 -8.56
N TRP A 50 -11.92 -5.52 -9.29
CA TRP A 50 -11.22 -6.77 -9.08
C TRP A 50 -10.61 -6.86 -7.68
N LEU A 51 -9.96 -5.79 -7.20
CA LEU A 51 -9.39 -5.73 -5.85
C LEU A 51 -10.46 -5.86 -4.76
N SER A 52 -11.61 -5.21 -4.94
CA SER A 52 -12.72 -5.36 -4.00
C SER A 52 -13.21 -6.81 -3.91
N TRP A 53 -13.32 -7.51 -5.04
CA TRP A 53 -13.75 -8.91 -5.06
C TRP A 53 -12.67 -9.89 -4.58
N ARG A 54 -11.44 -9.78 -5.11
CA ARG A 54 -10.36 -10.77 -4.87
C ARG A 54 -9.65 -10.57 -3.55
N VAL A 55 -9.48 -9.32 -3.13
CA VAL A 55 -8.70 -8.91 -1.95
C VAL A 55 -9.60 -8.48 -0.79
N GLY A 56 -10.91 -8.32 -1.02
CA GLY A 56 -11.88 -7.99 0.03
C GLY A 56 -11.83 -6.53 0.48
N LEU A 57 -11.31 -5.62 -0.35
CA LEU A 57 -11.25 -4.20 -0.03
C LEU A 57 -12.60 -3.51 -0.26
N ASP A 58 -12.98 -2.62 0.65
CA ASP A 58 -14.09 -1.69 0.38
C ASP A 58 -13.85 -0.93 -0.94
N PRO A 59 -14.90 -0.66 -1.76
CA PRO A 59 -14.74 0.00 -3.04
C PRO A 59 -14.00 1.34 -3.00
N GLY A 60 -14.16 2.14 -1.93
CA GLY A 60 -13.41 3.37 -1.74
C GLY A 60 -11.91 3.11 -1.55
N ALA A 61 -11.59 2.18 -0.66
CA ALA A 61 -10.22 1.76 -0.35
C ALA A 61 -9.49 1.13 -1.56
N ALA A 62 -10.21 0.38 -2.39
CA ALA A 62 -9.69 -0.22 -3.61
C ALA A 62 -9.34 0.85 -4.67
N ARG A 63 -10.25 1.79 -4.94
CA ARG A 63 -10.00 2.91 -5.88
C ARG A 63 -8.80 3.74 -5.43
N GLU A 64 -8.71 4.00 -4.14
CA GLU A 64 -7.61 4.74 -3.55
C GLU A 64 -6.26 4.05 -3.78
N ARG A 65 -6.17 2.74 -3.52
CA ARG A 65 -4.95 1.96 -3.77
C ARG A 65 -4.53 1.99 -5.23
N VAL A 66 -5.48 1.84 -6.17
CA VAL A 66 -5.18 1.94 -7.61
C VAL A 66 -4.68 3.33 -7.97
N ARG A 67 -5.31 4.41 -7.45
CA ARG A 67 -4.87 5.79 -7.69
C ARG A 67 -3.44 6.02 -7.18
N VAL A 68 -3.16 5.62 -5.94
CA VAL A 68 -1.84 5.79 -5.33
C VAL A 68 -0.79 4.98 -6.08
N ALA A 69 -1.09 3.72 -6.43
CA ALA A 69 -0.22 2.86 -7.21
C ALA A 69 0.16 3.49 -8.54
N ARG A 70 -0.80 4.03 -9.29
CA ARG A 70 -0.56 4.76 -10.55
C ARG A 70 0.33 5.99 -10.34
N ALA A 71 0.00 6.82 -9.34
CA ALA A 71 0.74 8.05 -9.06
C ALA A 71 2.21 7.79 -8.69
N LEU A 72 2.47 6.75 -7.89
CA LEU A 72 3.83 6.36 -7.49
C LEU A 72 4.72 5.95 -8.67
N GLY A 73 4.14 5.50 -9.79
CA GLY A 73 4.89 5.20 -11.01
C GLY A 73 5.67 6.40 -11.58
N GLY A 74 5.22 7.63 -11.30
CA GLY A 74 5.91 8.87 -11.66
C GLY A 74 6.71 9.52 -10.53
N LEU A 75 6.70 8.94 -9.32
CA LEU A 75 7.24 9.57 -8.11
C LEU A 75 8.23 8.62 -7.40
N PRO A 76 9.37 8.27 -8.03
CA PRO A 76 10.28 7.23 -7.53
C PRO A 76 10.84 7.54 -6.14
N ARG A 77 11.02 8.82 -5.79
CA ARG A 77 11.48 9.22 -4.45
C ARG A 77 10.46 8.89 -3.36
N LEU A 78 9.17 9.12 -3.62
CA LEU A 78 8.10 8.76 -2.68
C LEU A 78 7.95 7.23 -2.60
N ALA A 79 8.04 6.53 -3.73
CA ALA A 79 7.96 5.08 -3.77
C ALA A 79 9.07 4.43 -2.94
N HIS A 80 10.32 4.89 -3.07
CA HIS A 80 11.44 4.40 -2.26
C HIS A 80 11.30 4.73 -0.78
N ALA A 81 10.80 5.92 -0.43
CA ALA A 81 10.57 6.28 0.97
C ALA A 81 9.51 5.38 1.63
N LEU A 82 8.44 5.03 0.90
CA LEU A 82 7.45 4.04 1.36
C LEU A 82 8.06 2.64 1.47
N ALA A 83 8.82 2.20 0.47
CA ALA A 83 9.46 0.88 0.45
C ALA A 83 10.47 0.68 1.59
N ARG A 84 11.07 1.76 2.10
CA ARG A 84 11.97 1.77 3.27
C ARG A 84 11.24 1.98 4.60
N GLY A 85 9.91 2.11 4.60
CA GLY A 85 9.12 2.39 5.80
C GLY A 85 9.31 3.80 6.39
N GLU A 86 9.96 4.71 5.66
CA GLU A 86 10.23 6.08 6.11
C GLU A 86 8.99 6.99 5.99
N LEU A 87 8.10 6.65 5.06
CA LEU A 87 6.78 7.26 4.91
C LEU A 87 5.70 6.19 5.04
N SER A 88 4.60 6.55 5.70
CA SER A 88 3.42 5.70 5.73
C SER A 88 2.59 5.83 4.45
N TYR A 89 1.82 4.78 4.13
CA TYR A 89 0.83 4.81 3.05
C TYR A 89 -0.12 5.99 3.20
N ALA A 90 -0.54 6.31 4.43
CA ALA A 90 -1.41 7.46 4.70
C ALA A 90 -0.80 8.79 4.24
N LYS A 91 0.49 9.02 4.48
CA LYS A 91 1.22 10.23 4.03
C LYS A 91 1.37 10.24 2.52
N VAL A 92 1.81 9.12 1.93
CA VAL A 92 1.96 8.98 0.47
C VAL A 92 0.63 9.21 -0.25
N ARG A 93 -0.45 8.65 0.28
CA ARG A 93 -1.79 8.83 -0.23
C ARG A 93 -2.22 10.29 -0.27
N ALA A 94 -1.90 11.05 0.79
CA ALA A 94 -2.21 12.47 0.88
C ALA A 94 -1.40 13.29 -0.11
N LEU A 95 -0.11 12.97 -0.29
CA LEU A 95 0.81 13.66 -1.22
C LEU A 95 0.54 13.35 -2.70
N THR A 96 -0.23 12.33 -3.00
CA THR A 96 -0.56 11.90 -4.38
C THR A 96 -1.98 12.29 -4.81
N ARG A 97 -2.69 13.07 -3.97
CA ARG A 97 -4.10 13.43 -4.17
C ARG A 97 -4.27 14.55 -5.18
#